data_AF-A0A3M7QWR2-F1
#
_entry.id   AF-A0A3M7QWR2-F1
#
_cell.length_a   1.000
_cell.length_b   1.000
_cell.length_c   1.000
_cell.angle_alpha   90.00
_cell.angle_beta   90.00
_cell.angle_gamma   90.00
#
_symmetry.space_group_name_H-M   'P 1'
#
loop_
_entity.id
_entity.type
_entity.pdbx_description
1 polymer ?
#
loop_
_entity_poly.entity_id
_entity_poly.type
_entity_poly.pdbx_seq_one_letter_code
_entity_poly.pdbx_strand_id
1 'polypeptide(L)'
;MALNNIKNVLISDDVNAKCVEILQNNGFNVVKNTSLSIDQLKQEIKNYDCLVVRSATKVTKEVLNSGVGSLKLVARAGTGVDNIDCVSASDLNILVMNAVGSNTISAAELTCAMISGLARNLQLANQSMKDGKWERSKFMGTELYGKTLAVLGLGRIGREVASRMRAFGMRIIGYDPIVKAEDAAQWNIESMSLEQIWPQADYITVHVPFMPETKNLINAEVMSKCKRGFRLVNCARGGIIEENDLLQALNSGQCAGAGLDVFAEEPTKNFDLVRHNNVICTPHLGASSIEAQNRVAVDIAEQIVKFVKFGKLEGGDELRLDGRAPNDYRPIKVEFNKINNSYGSCQLILGDTKVIAAVKAELDTPDAFTPDFGKLDFFVDCSANAAPEFQGRGGEQIASQIVNILSNLFSPKNFDLTQLNIVSGKKCWHLYVDIVLLESSGNLYDACALATKLALARARFPRLATKSDDEGQIEIDFADEDEEAMQLNVDNLPHSVSVCKIGNNYVVDSDLKEESVTKVRITFGFDDKGNIRYTSKDGFGSLDPDSLYSIVDIAKNSSKKLQEFYLEAISRIDDKYFSN
;
A
#
# COMPACT_ATOMS: atom_id res chain seq x y z
N MET A 1 21.99 11.03 10.95
CA MET A 1 22.52 10.16 12.03
C MET A 1 22.55 8.74 11.49
N ALA A 2 23.67 8.02 11.55
CA ALA A 2 23.73 6.66 10.99
C ALA A 2 22.95 5.68 11.89
N LEU A 3 21.81 5.17 11.38
CA LEU A 3 20.93 4.22 12.08
C LEU A 3 21.57 2.82 12.27
N ASN A 4 22.70 2.56 11.59
CA ASN A 4 23.46 1.30 11.63
C ASN A 4 24.20 1.02 12.97
N ASN A 5 23.94 1.80 14.02
CA ASN A 5 24.67 1.71 15.30
C ASN A 5 23.74 1.53 16.51
N ILE A 6 22.59 0.85 16.34
CA ILE A 6 21.76 0.41 17.47
C ILE A 6 22.35 -0.90 17.98
N LYS A 7 22.76 -0.95 19.25
CA LYS A 7 23.40 -2.14 19.83
C LYS A 7 22.86 -2.47 21.22
N ASN A 8 22.53 -1.47 22.03
CA ASN A 8 22.04 -1.65 23.39
C ASN A 8 20.51 -1.52 23.41
N VAL A 9 19.83 -2.56 23.89
CA VAL A 9 18.36 -2.66 23.90
C VAL A 9 17.86 -2.82 25.33
N LEU A 10 16.96 -1.94 25.77
CA LEU A 10 16.22 -2.07 27.02
C LEU A 10 14.82 -2.61 26.72
N ILE A 11 14.43 -3.70 27.38
CA ILE A 11 13.05 -4.21 27.39
C ILE A 11 12.42 -3.86 28.74
N SER A 12 11.48 -2.91 28.75
CA SER A 12 10.88 -2.38 29.99
C SER A 12 9.54 -3.00 30.38
N ASP A 13 8.94 -3.81 29.49
CA ASP A 13 7.68 -4.51 29.73
C ASP A 13 7.86 -6.03 29.63
N ASP A 14 6.85 -6.79 30.11
CA ASP A 14 6.89 -8.24 30.02
C ASP A 14 6.65 -8.75 28.57
N VAL A 15 7.75 -8.88 27.84
CA VAL A 15 7.83 -9.50 26.51
C VAL A 15 8.35 -10.93 26.65
N ASN A 16 7.83 -11.85 25.83
CA ASN A 16 8.26 -13.24 25.79
C ASN A 16 9.77 -13.38 25.59
N ALA A 17 10.38 -14.39 26.23
CA ALA A 17 11.83 -14.63 26.22
C ALA A 17 12.42 -14.76 24.81
N LYS A 18 11.64 -15.22 23.83
CA LYS A 18 12.06 -15.30 22.42
C LYS A 18 12.55 -13.96 21.85
N CYS A 19 11.98 -12.83 22.30
CA CYS A 19 12.45 -11.51 21.87
C CYS A 19 13.90 -11.27 22.29
N VAL A 20 14.22 -11.60 23.56
CA VAL A 20 15.58 -11.49 24.10
C VAL A 20 16.53 -12.42 23.34
N GLU A 21 16.14 -13.68 23.13
CA GLU A 21 16.93 -14.69 22.44
C GLU A 21 17.27 -14.26 20.99
N ILE A 22 16.27 -13.82 20.22
CA ILE A 22 16.46 -13.39 18.82
C ILE A 22 17.41 -12.18 18.75
N LEU A 23 17.23 -11.19 19.61
CA LEU A 23 18.08 -10.00 19.64
C LEU A 23 19.52 -10.36 20.05
N GLN A 24 19.72 -11.14 21.11
CA GLN A 24 21.06 -11.54 21.56
C GLN A 24 21.79 -12.38 20.48
N ASN A 25 21.10 -13.33 19.85
CA ASN A 25 21.64 -14.15 18.75
C ASN A 25 22.06 -13.32 17.53
N ASN A 26 21.56 -12.08 17.42
CA ASN A 26 21.89 -11.15 16.34
C ASN A 26 22.86 -10.04 16.75
N GLY A 27 23.50 -10.16 17.92
CA GLY A 27 24.59 -9.29 18.34
C GLY A 27 24.18 -8.05 19.14
N PHE A 28 22.95 -8.01 19.65
CA PHE A 28 22.45 -6.94 20.50
C PHE A 28 22.75 -7.21 21.98
N ASN A 29 23.10 -6.15 22.72
CA ASN A 29 23.20 -6.16 24.18
C ASN A 29 21.82 -5.88 24.78
N VAL A 30 21.12 -6.93 25.18
CA VAL A 30 19.72 -6.82 25.67
C VAL A 30 19.67 -6.86 27.19
N VAL A 31 19.03 -5.86 27.79
CA VAL A 31 18.67 -5.83 29.22
C VAL A 31 17.15 -5.86 29.33
N LYS A 32 16.60 -6.87 30.02
CA LYS A 32 15.17 -6.90 30.37
C LYS A 32 15.02 -6.48 31.83
N ASN A 33 14.36 -5.35 32.05
CA ASN A 33 14.07 -4.85 33.40
C ASN A 33 12.64 -4.28 33.45
N THR A 34 11.70 -5.08 33.96
CA THR A 34 10.27 -4.76 33.96
C THR A 34 9.78 -4.08 35.25
N SER A 35 10.69 -3.78 36.19
CA SER A 35 10.35 -3.19 37.49
C SER A 35 10.69 -1.70 37.59
N LEU A 36 11.15 -1.08 36.48
CA LEU A 36 11.51 0.33 36.46
C LEU A 36 10.27 1.22 36.62
N SER A 37 10.32 2.12 37.61
CA SER A 37 9.41 3.26 37.63
C SER A 37 9.71 4.20 36.45
N ILE A 38 8.75 5.06 36.08
CA ILE A 38 8.96 6.06 35.02
C ILE A 38 10.17 6.97 35.32
N ASP A 39 10.41 7.32 36.59
CA ASP A 39 11.57 8.13 36.98
C ASP A 39 12.89 7.37 36.84
N GLN A 40 12.90 6.07 37.16
CA GLN A 40 14.08 5.23 36.95
C GLN A 40 14.33 5.01 35.45
N LEU A 41 13.27 4.78 34.65
CA LEU A 41 13.35 4.65 33.21
C LEU A 41 13.98 5.90 32.58
N LYS A 42 13.55 7.11 32.98
CA LYS A 42 14.15 8.38 32.52
C LYS A 42 15.66 8.46 32.82
N GLN A 43 16.11 7.92 33.95
CA GLN A 43 17.54 7.93 34.30
C GLN A 43 18.34 6.89 33.52
N GLU A 44 17.74 5.74 33.25
CA GLU A 44 18.41 4.57 32.68
C GLU A 44 18.41 4.58 31.13
N ILE A 45 17.38 5.16 30.51
CA ILE A 45 17.16 5.12 29.05
C ILE A 45 18.31 5.71 28.23
N LYS A 46 19.07 6.64 28.81
CA LYS A 46 20.24 7.28 28.17
C LYS A 46 21.39 6.34 27.82
N ASN A 47 21.36 5.11 28.35
CA ASN A 47 22.36 4.07 28.10
C ASN A 47 21.98 3.14 26.94
N TYR A 48 20.81 3.32 26.32
CA TYR A 48 20.26 2.39 25.34
C TYR A 48 19.94 3.08 24.02
N ASP A 49 20.13 2.35 22.93
CA ASP A 49 19.80 2.79 21.58
C ASP A 49 18.35 2.48 21.22
N CYS A 50 17.78 1.43 21.83
CA CYS A 50 16.43 0.94 21.56
C CYS A 50 15.68 0.64 22.86
N LEU A 51 14.41 1.04 22.92
CA LEU A 51 13.46 0.71 23.98
C LEU A 51 12.37 -0.20 23.43
N VAL A 52 12.23 -1.40 23.98
CA VAL A 52 11.13 -2.33 23.69
C VAL A 52 10.10 -2.27 24.80
N VAL A 53 8.86 -1.94 24.45
CA VAL A 53 7.73 -1.78 25.37
C VAL A 53 6.51 -2.60 24.93
N ARG A 54 5.52 -2.76 25.80
CA ARG A 54 4.17 -3.26 25.49
C ARG A 54 3.15 -2.18 25.80
N SER A 55 2.18 -2.46 26.68
CA SER A 55 1.10 -1.56 27.04
C SER A 55 1.28 -0.92 28.42
N ALA A 56 2.17 -1.45 29.26
CA ALA A 56 2.32 -1.03 30.65
C ALA A 56 3.17 0.24 30.76
N THR A 57 4.35 0.26 30.14
CA THR A 57 5.20 1.46 30.10
C THR A 57 4.56 2.55 29.25
N LYS A 58 4.43 3.77 29.79
CA LYS A 58 4.02 4.97 29.04
C LYS A 58 5.25 5.74 28.58
N VAL A 59 5.49 5.79 27.28
CA VAL A 59 6.62 6.48 26.65
C VAL A 59 6.19 7.90 26.30
N THR A 60 6.18 8.78 27.31
CA THR A 60 5.79 10.18 27.17
C THR A 60 6.93 11.04 26.59
N LYS A 61 6.62 12.29 26.22
CA LYS A 61 7.62 13.30 25.84
C LYS A 61 8.80 13.40 26.82
N GLU A 62 8.56 13.29 28.11
CA GLU A 62 9.61 13.35 29.15
C GLU A 62 10.57 12.15 29.09
N VAL A 63 10.02 10.95 28.85
CA VAL A 63 10.82 9.72 28.67
C VAL A 63 11.67 9.84 27.41
N LEU A 64 11.07 10.27 26.30
CA LEU A 64 11.76 10.45 25.02
C LEU A 64 12.88 11.51 25.12
N ASN A 65 12.59 12.66 25.74
CA ASN A 65 13.57 13.71 25.99
C ASN A 65 14.77 13.22 26.81
N SER A 66 14.53 12.34 27.79
CA SER A 66 15.60 11.78 28.63
C SER A 66 16.54 10.84 27.85
N GLY A 67 16.09 10.30 26.73
CA GLY A 67 16.88 9.45 25.83
C GLY A 67 17.60 10.22 24.70
N VAL A 68 17.37 11.53 24.55
CA VAL A 68 17.93 12.32 23.44
C VAL A 68 19.45 12.20 23.39
N GLY A 69 19.97 11.93 22.19
CA GLY A 69 21.40 11.70 21.93
C GLY A 69 21.84 10.23 22.00
N SER A 70 21.01 9.34 22.58
CA SER A 70 21.30 7.90 22.68
C SER A 70 20.19 7.04 22.06
N LEU A 71 18.95 7.25 22.48
CA LEU A 71 17.77 6.54 22.01
C LEU A 71 17.48 6.90 20.55
N LYS A 72 17.40 5.88 19.70
CA LYS A 72 17.13 5.99 18.25
C LYS A 72 15.82 5.30 17.86
N LEU A 73 15.37 4.35 18.67
CA LEU A 73 14.25 3.48 18.36
C LEU A 73 13.40 3.16 19.59
N VAL A 74 12.08 3.22 19.42
CA VAL A 74 11.09 2.65 20.35
C VAL A 74 10.29 1.59 19.60
N ALA A 75 10.30 0.37 20.11
CA ALA A 75 9.65 -0.78 19.50
C ALA A 75 8.53 -1.30 20.40
N ARG A 76 7.28 -1.25 19.92
CA ARG A 76 6.14 -1.78 20.66
C ARG A 76 5.84 -3.22 20.27
N ALA A 77 5.98 -4.12 21.23
CA ALA A 77 5.47 -5.48 21.19
C ALA A 77 3.94 -5.51 21.31
N GLY A 78 3.26 -5.05 20.24
CA GLY A 78 1.82 -5.02 20.08
C GLY A 78 1.42 -4.11 18.90
N THR A 79 0.14 -4.11 18.52
CA THR A 79 -0.32 -3.39 17.32
C THR A 79 -0.64 -1.91 17.55
N GLY A 80 -1.19 -1.52 18.69
CA GLY A 80 -1.41 -0.09 18.99
C GLY A 80 -0.08 0.63 19.24
N VAL A 81 -0.09 1.97 19.22
CA VAL A 81 1.03 2.81 19.71
C VAL A 81 0.56 3.89 20.71
N ASP A 82 -0.65 3.75 21.25
CA ASP A 82 -1.35 4.73 22.10
C ASP A 82 -0.63 5.11 23.41
N ASN A 83 0.31 4.28 23.87
CA ASN A 83 1.14 4.54 25.04
C ASN A 83 2.48 5.22 24.70
N ILE A 84 2.69 5.60 23.45
CA ILE A 84 3.90 6.25 22.94
C ILE A 84 3.49 7.60 22.35
N ASP A 85 4.16 8.67 22.77
CA ASP A 85 4.01 9.98 22.15
C ASP A 85 4.77 10.01 20.82
N CYS A 86 4.12 9.51 19.76
CA CYS A 86 4.71 9.41 18.43
C CYS A 86 5.08 10.77 17.84
N VAL A 87 4.35 11.84 18.16
CA VAL A 87 4.64 13.20 17.68
C VAL A 87 5.97 13.67 18.27
N SER A 88 6.11 13.58 19.59
CA SER A 88 7.38 13.92 20.26
C SER A 88 8.52 13.02 19.81
N ALA A 89 8.27 11.73 19.54
CA ALA A 89 9.29 10.82 19.04
C ALA A 89 9.81 11.26 17.66
N SER A 90 8.91 11.61 16.74
CA SER A 90 9.24 12.14 15.42
C SER A 90 10.04 13.45 15.51
N ASP A 91 9.59 14.41 16.33
CA ASP A 91 10.30 15.69 16.53
C ASP A 91 11.73 15.51 17.05
N LEU A 92 11.96 14.45 17.82
CA LEU A 92 13.25 14.09 18.40
C LEU A 92 14.10 13.16 17.52
N ASN A 93 13.64 12.83 16.30
CA ASN A 93 14.25 11.85 15.40
C ASN A 93 14.40 10.45 16.01
N ILE A 94 13.45 10.06 16.87
CA ILE A 94 13.35 8.72 17.47
C ILE A 94 12.28 7.95 16.69
N LEU A 95 12.68 6.85 16.07
CA LEU A 95 11.78 6.03 15.28
C LEU A 95 10.84 5.23 16.20
N VAL A 96 9.59 5.02 15.78
CA VAL A 96 8.63 4.14 16.46
C VAL A 96 8.23 2.99 15.52
N MET A 97 8.31 1.75 15.99
CA MET A 97 7.86 0.55 15.26
C MET A 97 6.90 -0.29 16.12
N ASN A 98 6.09 -1.14 15.49
CA ASN A 98 5.08 -1.96 16.17
C ASN A 98 4.85 -3.32 15.47
N ALA A 99 4.39 -4.30 16.24
CA ALA A 99 4.02 -5.62 15.71
C ALA A 99 2.57 -5.63 15.20
N VAL A 100 2.37 -5.35 13.90
CA VAL A 100 1.04 -5.27 13.28
C VAL A 100 0.49 -6.65 12.92
N GLY A 101 -0.69 -6.98 13.44
CA GLY A 101 -1.46 -8.16 13.01
C GLY A 101 -1.17 -9.45 13.78
N SER A 102 -0.08 -9.51 14.55
CA SER A 102 0.35 -10.67 15.33
C SER A 102 -0.65 -11.10 16.41
N ASN A 103 -1.56 -10.20 16.82
CA ASN A 103 -2.62 -10.44 17.80
C ASN A 103 -4.02 -10.61 17.19
N THR A 104 -4.16 -10.57 15.86
CA THR A 104 -5.48 -10.53 15.19
C THR A 104 -6.40 -11.66 15.64
N ILE A 105 -5.87 -12.90 15.62
CA ILE A 105 -6.64 -14.10 15.92
C ILE A 105 -7.10 -14.10 17.38
N SER A 106 -6.21 -13.80 18.32
CA SER A 106 -6.54 -13.82 19.75
C SER A 106 -7.53 -12.72 20.13
N ALA A 107 -7.44 -11.54 19.52
CA ALA A 107 -8.42 -10.47 19.74
C ALA A 107 -9.80 -10.83 19.17
N ALA A 108 -9.83 -11.48 18.00
CA ALA A 108 -11.07 -11.98 17.41
C ALA A 108 -11.71 -13.09 18.26
N GLU A 109 -10.91 -14.03 18.77
CA GLU A 109 -11.37 -15.10 19.67
C GLU A 109 -11.95 -14.54 20.97
N LEU A 110 -11.28 -13.57 21.60
CA LEU A 110 -11.82 -12.92 22.80
C LEU A 110 -13.14 -12.20 22.51
N THR A 111 -13.24 -11.50 21.37
CA THR A 111 -14.49 -10.84 20.95
C THR A 111 -15.62 -11.86 20.79
N CYS A 112 -15.37 -12.99 20.12
CA CYS A 112 -16.35 -14.06 19.95
C CYS A 112 -16.75 -14.70 21.30
N ALA A 113 -15.78 -14.85 22.22
CA ALA A 113 -16.02 -15.34 23.56
C ALA A 113 -16.90 -14.38 24.37
N MET A 114 -16.69 -13.06 24.26
CA MET A 114 -17.54 -12.02 24.87
C MET A 114 -18.96 -12.10 24.32
N ILE A 115 -19.14 -12.17 23.00
CA ILE A 115 -20.46 -12.31 22.36
C ILE A 115 -21.19 -13.56 22.88
N SER A 116 -20.50 -14.70 22.91
CA SER A 116 -21.05 -15.97 23.39
C SER A 116 -21.36 -15.95 24.89
N GLY A 117 -20.49 -15.32 25.68
CA GLY A 117 -20.66 -15.15 27.12
C GLY A 117 -21.89 -14.31 27.47
N LEU A 118 -22.11 -13.22 26.74
CA LEU A 118 -23.28 -12.36 26.88
C LEU A 118 -24.57 -13.05 26.45
N ALA A 119 -24.52 -13.91 25.43
CA ALA A 119 -25.69 -14.67 24.99
C ALA A 119 -26.17 -15.65 26.06
N ARG A 120 -25.26 -16.20 26.87
CA ARG A 120 -25.54 -17.30 27.80
C ARG A 120 -25.38 -16.94 29.28
N ASN A 121 -25.19 -15.66 29.61
CA ASN A 121 -24.95 -15.17 30.97
C ASN A 121 -23.80 -15.89 31.70
N LEU A 122 -22.75 -16.28 30.96
CA LEU A 122 -21.73 -17.22 31.45
C LEU A 122 -21.05 -16.74 32.74
N GLN A 123 -20.72 -15.45 32.84
CA GLN A 123 -20.05 -14.88 34.01
C GLN A 123 -20.88 -15.05 35.29
N LEU A 124 -22.14 -14.63 35.27
CA LEU A 124 -23.02 -14.69 36.44
C LEU A 124 -23.36 -16.14 36.81
N ALA A 125 -23.62 -16.99 35.82
CA ALA A 125 -23.89 -18.40 36.06
C ALA A 125 -22.67 -19.12 36.69
N ASN A 126 -21.47 -18.83 36.20
CA ASN A 126 -20.23 -19.33 36.77
C ASN A 126 -20.01 -18.82 38.21
N GLN A 127 -20.26 -17.53 38.48
CA GLN A 127 -20.13 -16.99 39.82
C GLN A 127 -21.14 -17.62 40.78
N SER A 128 -22.40 -17.80 40.38
CA SER A 128 -23.42 -18.49 41.17
C SER A 128 -22.97 -19.90 41.57
N MET A 129 -22.41 -20.66 40.63
CA MET A 129 -21.90 -22.01 40.91
C MET A 129 -20.73 -22.00 41.89
N LYS A 130 -19.81 -21.05 41.76
CA LYS A 130 -18.70 -20.85 42.71
C LYS A 130 -19.18 -20.44 44.11
N ASP A 131 -20.28 -19.72 44.19
CA ASP A 131 -20.96 -19.37 45.45
C ASP A 131 -21.76 -20.55 46.03
N GLY A 132 -21.73 -21.74 45.40
CA GLY A 132 -22.45 -22.93 45.85
C GLY A 132 -23.96 -22.91 45.54
N LYS A 133 -24.42 -22.04 44.63
CA LYS A 133 -25.84 -21.88 44.29
C LYS A 133 -26.17 -22.53 42.95
N TRP A 134 -27.31 -23.24 42.90
CA TRP A 134 -27.84 -23.87 41.69
C TRP A 134 -29.05 -23.08 41.12
N GLU A 135 -28.80 -21.93 40.52
CA GLU A 135 -29.85 -20.99 40.07
C GLU A 135 -30.25 -21.18 38.58
N ARG A 136 -30.55 -22.41 38.14
CA ARG A 136 -30.84 -22.73 36.72
C ARG A 136 -31.90 -21.82 36.08
N SER A 137 -32.99 -21.51 36.81
CA SER A 137 -34.11 -20.72 36.30
C SER A 137 -33.79 -19.23 36.13
N LYS A 138 -32.73 -18.73 36.77
CA LYS A 138 -32.35 -17.32 36.77
C LYS A 138 -31.61 -16.89 35.50
N PHE A 139 -30.88 -17.82 34.87
CA PHE A 139 -29.95 -17.51 33.78
C PHE A 139 -30.49 -17.94 32.41
N MET A 140 -31.68 -17.46 32.05
CA MET A 140 -32.22 -17.67 30.70
C MET A 140 -31.38 -16.91 29.67
N GLY A 141 -30.76 -17.64 28.74
CA GLY A 141 -29.95 -17.08 27.66
C GLY A 141 -30.74 -16.83 26.38
N THR A 142 -30.03 -16.34 25.36
CA THR A 142 -30.49 -16.27 23.97
C THR A 142 -29.59 -17.10 23.07
N GLU A 143 -30.17 -17.63 21.99
CA GLU A 143 -29.39 -18.20 20.90
C GLU A 143 -28.77 -17.08 20.05
N LEU A 144 -27.61 -17.38 19.47
CA LEU A 144 -26.94 -16.54 18.48
C LEU A 144 -27.45 -16.82 17.07
N TYR A 145 -27.91 -18.04 16.79
CA TYR A 145 -28.44 -18.42 15.49
C TYR A 145 -29.58 -17.50 15.06
N GLY A 146 -29.52 -16.99 13.83
CA GLY A 146 -30.50 -16.07 13.27
C GLY A 146 -30.44 -14.63 13.80
N LYS A 147 -29.55 -14.33 14.76
CA LYS A 147 -29.33 -12.94 15.24
C LYS A 147 -28.45 -12.17 14.27
N THR A 148 -28.57 -10.85 14.30
CA THR A 148 -27.78 -9.94 13.48
C THR A 148 -26.60 -9.37 14.30
N LEU A 149 -25.38 -9.59 13.83
CA LEU A 149 -24.17 -8.95 14.34
C LEU A 149 -23.75 -7.82 13.42
N ALA A 150 -23.66 -6.61 13.97
CA ALA A 150 -23.05 -5.47 13.33
C ALA A 150 -21.56 -5.38 13.69
N VAL A 151 -20.71 -5.35 12.67
CA VAL A 151 -19.26 -5.22 12.81
C VAL A 151 -18.84 -3.83 12.32
N LEU A 152 -18.43 -2.96 13.24
CA LEU A 152 -17.96 -1.61 12.92
C LEU A 152 -16.43 -1.63 12.81
N GLY A 153 -15.91 -1.39 11.61
CA GLY A 153 -14.51 -1.61 11.26
C GLY A 153 -14.29 -2.99 10.66
N LEU A 154 -14.03 -3.03 9.35
CA LEU A 154 -13.89 -4.24 8.54
C LEU A 154 -12.43 -4.58 8.22
N GLY A 155 -11.54 -4.19 9.13
CA GLY A 155 -10.12 -4.55 9.12
C GLY A 155 -9.87 -6.02 9.47
N ARG A 156 -8.60 -6.36 9.74
CA ARG A 156 -8.16 -7.75 10.01
C ARG A 156 -9.01 -8.44 11.09
N ILE A 157 -9.19 -7.82 12.26
CA ILE A 157 -9.93 -8.41 13.40
C ILE A 157 -11.43 -8.51 13.07
N GLY A 158 -12.03 -7.44 12.56
CA GLY A 158 -13.46 -7.43 12.24
C GLY A 158 -13.87 -8.54 11.27
N ARG A 159 -13.03 -8.83 10.27
CA ARG A 159 -13.25 -9.95 9.34
C ARG A 159 -13.14 -11.32 10.00
N GLU A 160 -12.16 -11.51 10.88
CA GLU A 160 -12.01 -12.75 11.64
C GLU A 160 -13.21 -13.00 12.56
N VAL A 161 -13.74 -11.94 13.20
CA VAL A 161 -14.96 -12.00 14.03
C VAL A 161 -16.18 -12.30 13.16
N ALA A 162 -16.38 -11.58 12.06
CA ALA A 162 -17.47 -11.80 11.11
C ALA A 162 -17.52 -13.25 10.62
N SER A 163 -16.37 -13.79 10.18
CA SER A 163 -16.28 -15.17 9.68
C SER A 163 -16.68 -16.20 10.76
N ARG A 164 -16.16 -16.04 11.98
CA ARG A 164 -16.46 -16.94 13.11
C ARG A 164 -17.93 -16.84 13.52
N MET A 165 -18.45 -15.63 13.68
CA MET A 165 -19.83 -15.44 14.15
C MET A 165 -20.86 -15.85 13.10
N ARG A 166 -20.52 -15.78 11.81
CA ARG A 166 -21.33 -16.38 10.75
C ARG A 166 -21.42 -17.90 10.87
N ALA A 167 -20.37 -18.58 11.33
CA ALA A 167 -20.40 -20.02 11.58
C ALA A 167 -21.37 -20.41 12.72
N PHE A 168 -21.69 -19.47 13.63
CA PHE A 168 -22.78 -19.62 14.61
C PHE A 168 -24.18 -19.36 14.01
N GLY A 169 -24.27 -19.08 12.71
CA GLY A 169 -25.52 -18.80 12.00
C GLY A 169 -26.05 -17.38 12.18
N MET A 170 -25.19 -16.41 12.56
CA MET A 170 -25.58 -15.01 12.62
C MET A 170 -25.60 -14.37 11.22
N ARG A 171 -26.52 -13.43 10.99
CA ARG A 171 -26.44 -12.49 9.86
C ARG A 171 -25.39 -11.42 10.18
N ILE A 172 -24.44 -11.21 9.28
CA ILE A 172 -23.38 -10.22 9.47
C ILE A 172 -23.66 -8.98 8.62
N ILE A 173 -23.82 -7.84 9.30
CA ILE A 173 -23.85 -6.52 8.68
C ILE A 173 -22.62 -5.72 9.13
N GLY A 174 -22.15 -4.77 8.34
CA GLY A 174 -20.92 -4.06 8.69
C GLY A 174 -20.80 -2.67 8.08
N TYR A 175 -19.94 -1.87 8.70
CA TYR A 175 -19.60 -0.53 8.22
C TYR A 175 -18.10 -0.31 8.38
N ASP A 176 -17.48 0.19 7.32
CA ASP A 176 -16.14 0.74 7.32
C ASP A 176 -16.05 1.78 6.20
N PRO A 177 -15.63 3.02 6.49
CA PRO A 177 -15.62 4.10 5.50
C PRO A 177 -14.64 3.87 4.34
N ILE A 178 -13.69 2.93 4.49
CA ILE A 178 -12.62 2.68 3.52
C ILE A 178 -12.88 1.39 2.73
N VAL A 179 -13.70 0.47 3.25
CA VAL A 179 -14.03 -0.80 2.58
C VAL A 179 -15.26 -0.62 1.69
N LYS A 180 -15.10 -0.93 0.41
CA LYS A 180 -16.19 -0.90 -0.57
C LYS A 180 -17.19 -2.02 -0.31
N ALA A 181 -18.44 -1.82 -0.69
CA ALA A 181 -19.51 -2.81 -0.48
C ALA A 181 -19.20 -4.14 -1.18
N GLU A 182 -18.57 -4.09 -2.36
CA GLU A 182 -18.19 -5.28 -3.13
C GLU A 182 -17.11 -6.11 -2.43
N ASP A 183 -16.15 -5.46 -1.77
CA ASP A 183 -15.10 -6.13 -0.99
C ASP A 183 -15.69 -6.79 0.26
N ALA A 184 -16.58 -6.10 0.96
CA ALA A 184 -17.30 -6.64 2.12
C ALA A 184 -18.16 -7.85 1.74
N ALA A 185 -18.83 -7.81 0.59
CA ALA A 185 -19.65 -8.89 0.08
C ALA A 185 -18.83 -10.18 -0.17
N GLN A 186 -17.58 -10.08 -0.64
CA GLN A 186 -16.68 -11.23 -0.78
C GLN A 186 -16.39 -11.92 0.57
N TRP A 187 -16.51 -11.20 1.68
CA TRP A 187 -16.37 -11.75 3.03
C TRP A 187 -17.70 -12.17 3.65
N ASN A 188 -18.78 -12.15 2.88
CA ASN A 188 -20.15 -12.41 3.33
C ASN A 188 -20.61 -11.41 4.41
N ILE A 189 -20.22 -10.15 4.26
CA ILE A 189 -20.62 -9.04 5.12
C ILE A 189 -21.50 -8.11 4.29
N GLU A 190 -22.72 -7.85 4.75
CA GLU A 190 -23.61 -6.87 4.12
C GLU A 190 -23.19 -5.47 4.57
N SER A 191 -22.56 -4.72 3.66
CA SER A 191 -22.13 -3.34 3.93
C SER A 191 -23.33 -2.40 3.99
N MET A 192 -23.40 -1.56 5.02
CA MET A 192 -24.49 -0.62 5.26
C MET A 192 -23.95 0.67 5.87
N SER A 193 -24.68 1.78 5.70
CA SER A 193 -24.44 2.99 6.49
C SER A 193 -24.73 2.75 7.98
N LEU A 194 -24.11 3.55 8.85
CA LEU A 194 -24.33 3.48 10.29
C LEU A 194 -25.82 3.62 10.66
N GLU A 195 -26.52 4.55 10.01
CA GLU A 195 -27.94 4.83 10.20
C GLU A 195 -28.82 3.61 9.89
N GLN A 196 -28.43 2.79 8.92
CA GLN A 196 -29.13 1.56 8.57
C GLN A 196 -28.81 0.41 9.55
N ILE A 197 -27.62 0.42 10.16
CA ILE A 197 -27.15 -0.64 11.05
C ILE A 197 -27.87 -0.62 12.41
N TRP A 198 -27.98 0.56 13.03
CA TRP A 198 -28.52 0.70 14.40
C TRP A 198 -29.86 -0.02 14.63
N PRO A 199 -30.89 0.18 13.79
CA PRO A 199 -32.19 -0.46 14.01
C PRO A 199 -32.19 -1.98 13.74
N GLN A 200 -31.12 -2.55 13.18
CA GLN A 200 -31.05 -3.96 12.78
C GLN A 200 -30.17 -4.82 13.71
N ALA A 201 -29.20 -4.24 14.39
CA ALA A 201 -28.20 -4.97 15.16
C ALA A 201 -28.76 -5.55 16.48
N ASP A 202 -28.69 -6.87 16.65
CA ASP A 202 -28.92 -7.50 17.95
C ASP A 202 -27.63 -7.48 18.80
N TYR A 203 -26.49 -7.54 18.13
CA TYR A 203 -25.15 -7.38 18.69
C TYR A 203 -24.38 -6.35 17.87
N ILE A 204 -23.59 -5.51 18.52
CA ILE A 204 -22.66 -4.57 17.89
C ILE A 204 -21.27 -4.87 18.43
N THR A 205 -20.28 -4.94 17.55
CA THR A 205 -18.87 -5.00 17.94
C THR A 205 -18.04 -3.96 17.18
N VAL A 206 -17.09 -3.34 17.88
CA VAL A 206 -16.22 -2.30 17.33
C VAL A 206 -14.79 -2.82 17.15
N HIS A 207 -14.21 -2.51 15.99
CA HIS A 207 -12.86 -2.85 15.55
C HIS A 207 -12.21 -1.69 14.79
N VAL A 208 -12.51 -0.46 15.21
CA VAL A 208 -11.95 0.78 14.64
C VAL A 208 -10.75 1.27 15.48
N PRO A 209 -9.80 2.02 14.89
CA PRO A 209 -8.78 2.73 15.66
C PRO A 209 -9.41 3.83 16.52
N PHE A 210 -8.69 4.30 17.55
CA PHE A 210 -9.10 5.46 18.34
C PHE A 210 -8.53 6.74 17.72
N MET A 211 -9.42 7.60 17.22
CA MET A 211 -9.12 8.86 16.53
C MET A 211 -10.24 9.86 16.84
N PRO A 212 -10.09 11.17 16.55
CA PRO A 212 -11.14 12.16 16.78
C PRO A 212 -12.51 11.76 16.20
N GLU A 213 -12.53 11.12 15.04
CA GLU A 213 -13.73 10.69 14.32
C GLU A 213 -14.41 9.45 14.94
N THR A 214 -13.66 8.63 15.68
CA THR A 214 -14.17 7.39 16.30
C THR A 214 -14.33 7.50 17.81
N LYS A 215 -13.90 8.63 18.39
CA LYS A 215 -14.11 8.95 19.80
C LYS A 215 -15.60 9.10 20.08
N ASN A 216 -16.10 8.36 21.07
CA ASN A 216 -17.51 8.32 21.44
C ASN A 216 -18.44 8.03 20.25
N LEU A 217 -17.96 7.22 19.29
CA LEU A 217 -18.74 6.74 18.15
C LEU A 217 -20.06 6.10 18.59
N ILE A 218 -20.05 5.42 19.74
CA ILE A 218 -21.25 4.89 20.37
C ILE A 218 -21.50 5.69 21.65
N ASN A 219 -22.48 6.59 21.59
CA ASN A 219 -22.93 7.48 22.65
C ASN A 219 -24.44 7.30 22.89
N ALA A 220 -25.03 8.08 23.81
CA ALA A 220 -26.46 8.00 24.14
C ALA A 220 -27.38 8.13 22.92
N GLU A 221 -27.06 9.04 21.99
CA GLU A 221 -27.86 9.25 20.78
C GLU A 221 -27.87 8.00 19.89
N VAL A 222 -26.69 7.43 19.63
CA VAL A 222 -26.56 6.19 18.83
C VAL A 222 -27.27 5.03 19.51
N MET A 223 -27.07 4.85 20.83
CA MET A 223 -27.69 3.76 21.57
C MET A 223 -29.23 3.87 21.60
N SER A 224 -29.78 5.08 21.52
CA SER A 224 -31.24 5.29 21.41
C SER A 224 -31.83 4.82 20.08
N LYS A 225 -31.01 4.83 19.01
CA LYS A 225 -31.39 4.36 17.66
C LYS A 225 -31.26 2.84 17.51
N CYS A 226 -30.55 2.18 18.43
CA CYS A 226 -30.39 0.74 18.43
C CYS A 226 -31.67 -0.01 18.83
N LYS A 227 -31.77 -1.28 18.43
CA LYS A 227 -32.81 -2.18 18.97
C LYS A 227 -32.78 -2.19 20.49
N ARG A 228 -33.94 -2.07 21.13
CA ARG A 228 -34.03 -2.25 22.59
C ARG A 228 -33.57 -3.66 22.97
N GLY A 229 -32.61 -3.74 23.88
CA GLY A 229 -32.00 -4.99 24.33
C GLY A 229 -30.86 -5.49 23.43
N PHE A 230 -30.28 -4.64 22.57
CA PHE A 230 -29.04 -4.96 21.86
C PHE A 230 -27.89 -5.19 22.86
N ARG A 231 -26.82 -5.86 22.41
CA ARG A 231 -25.61 -6.08 23.18
C ARG A 231 -24.39 -5.46 22.50
N LEU A 232 -23.45 -4.96 23.27
CA LEU A 232 -22.31 -4.20 22.76
C LEU A 232 -20.97 -4.81 23.18
N VAL A 233 -20.02 -4.97 22.26
CA VAL A 233 -18.70 -5.54 22.55
C VAL A 233 -17.58 -4.64 22.04
N ASN A 234 -16.64 -4.28 22.93
CA ASN A 234 -15.44 -3.54 22.59
C ASN A 234 -14.19 -4.24 23.12
N CYS A 235 -13.45 -4.83 22.18
CA CYS A 235 -12.10 -5.34 22.39
C CYS A 235 -11.08 -4.60 21.50
N ALA A 236 -11.41 -3.37 21.08
CA ALA A 236 -10.59 -2.57 20.17
C ALA A 236 -9.80 -1.50 20.92
N ARG A 237 -10.44 -0.38 21.27
CA ARG A 237 -9.82 0.71 22.04
C ARG A 237 -10.81 1.34 23.01
N GLY A 238 -10.31 1.78 24.17
CA GLY A 238 -11.05 2.63 25.09
C GLY A 238 -11.47 3.94 24.45
N GLY A 239 -12.58 4.52 24.92
CA GLY A 239 -13.09 5.81 24.43
C GLY A 239 -13.79 5.77 23.07
N ILE A 240 -13.89 4.62 22.39
CA ILE A 240 -14.80 4.45 21.24
C ILE A 240 -16.27 4.48 21.69
N ILE A 241 -16.53 3.94 22.88
CA ILE A 241 -17.83 3.97 23.54
C ILE A 241 -17.75 5.01 24.65
N GLU A 242 -18.77 5.86 24.74
CA GLU A 242 -18.94 6.73 25.91
C GLU A 242 -19.46 5.87 27.08
N GLU A 243 -18.62 5.71 28.10
CA GLU A 243 -18.83 4.73 29.18
C GLU A 243 -20.00 5.08 30.12
N ASN A 244 -20.24 6.37 30.36
CA ASN A 244 -21.35 6.81 31.22
C ASN A 244 -22.68 6.59 30.52
N ASP A 245 -22.77 6.92 29.24
CA ASP A 245 -23.94 6.68 28.40
C ASP A 245 -24.23 5.17 28.31
N LEU A 246 -23.19 4.33 28.22
CA LEU A 246 -23.34 2.87 28.23
C LEU A 246 -23.92 2.39 29.57
N LEU A 247 -23.43 2.91 30.69
CA LEU A 247 -23.96 2.59 32.02
C LEU A 247 -25.45 2.95 32.13
N GLN A 248 -25.86 4.12 31.63
CA GLN A 248 -27.27 4.51 31.61
C GLN A 248 -28.11 3.64 30.67
N ALA A 249 -27.58 3.26 29.50
CA ALA A 249 -28.24 2.35 28.58
C ALA A 249 -28.44 0.95 29.19
N LEU A 250 -27.47 0.47 29.98
CA LEU A 250 -27.57 -0.80 30.72
C LEU A 250 -28.63 -0.71 31.82
N ASN A 251 -28.62 0.35 32.63
CA ASN A 251 -29.57 0.56 33.73
C ASN A 251 -31.02 0.68 33.22
N SER A 252 -31.23 1.36 32.09
CA SER A 252 -32.56 1.53 31.48
C SER A 252 -33.04 0.29 30.68
N GLY A 253 -32.17 -0.70 30.49
CA GLY A 253 -32.43 -1.86 29.65
C GLY A 253 -32.47 -1.57 28.15
N GLN A 254 -32.01 -0.38 27.71
CA GLN A 254 -31.80 -0.10 26.29
C GLN A 254 -30.70 -1.02 25.73
N CYS A 255 -29.61 -1.20 26.49
CA CYS A 255 -28.58 -2.21 26.24
C CYS A 255 -28.79 -3.38 27.20
N ALA A 256 -28.90 -4.61 26.68
CA ALA A 256 -29.10 -5.80 27.50
C ALA A 256 -27.80 -6.33 28.12
N GLY A 257 -26.64 -5.91 27.62
CA GLY A 257 -25.34 -6.28 28.18
C GLY A 257 -24.16 -5.83 27.33
N ALA A 258 -22.99 -5.74 27.97
CA ALA A 258 -21.77 -5.27 27.33
C ALA A 258 -20.55 -6.15 27.62
N GLY A 259 -19.69 -6.33 26.63
CA GLY A 259 -18.40 -7.03 26.73
C GLY A 259 -17.26 -6.05 26.53
N LEU A 260 -16.49 -5.74 27.57
CA LEU A 260 -15.46 -4.69 27.55
C LEU A 260 -14.09 -5.26 27.92
N ASP A 261 -13.17 -5.29 26.97
CA ASP A 261 -11.76 -5.61 27.25
C ASP A 261 -10.90 -4.36 27.47
N VAL A 262 -11.38 -3.20 27.04
CA VAL A 262 -10.65 -1.93 27.02
C VAL A 262 -11.50 -0.81 27.60
N PHE A 263 -10.85 0.18 28.22
CA PHE A 263 -11.49 1.29 28.92
C PHE A 263 -10.85 2.62 28.52
N ALA A 264 -11.60 3.72 28.59
CA ALA A 264 -11.12 5.06 28.25
C ALA A 264 -9.92 5.47 29.14
N GLU A 265 -9.93 5.07 30.40
CA GLU A 265 -8.79 5.15 31.32
C GLU A 265 -8.36 3.73 31.71
N GLU A 266 -7.07 3.43 31.60
CA GLU A 266 -6.50 2.12 31.97
C GLU A 266 -5.27 2.30 32.88
N PRO A 267 -5.25 1.71 34.09
CA PRO A 267 -6.31 0.90 34.72
C PRO A 267 -7.60 1.68 34.99
N THR A 268 -8.76 1.05 34.77
CA THR A 268 -10.06 1.73 34.88
C THR A 268 -10.41 2.10 36.31
N LYS A 269 -11.00 3.29 36.47
CA LYS A 269 -11.66 3.74 37.69
C LYS A 269 -13.17 3.61 37.65
N ASN A 270 -13.74 3.23 36.49
CA ASN A 270 -15.17 3.10 36.28
C ASN A 270 -15.69 1.76 36.84
N PHE A 271 -15.63 1.61 38.16
CA PHE A 271 -16.06 0.39 38.82
C PHE A 271 -17.58 0.18 38.78
N ASP A 272 -18.36 1.19 38.44
CA ASP A 272 -19.81 1.06 38.28
C ASP A 272 -20.13 0.20 37.06
N LEU A 273 -19.44 0.41 35.92
CA LEU A 273 -19.52 -0.51 34.78
C LEU A 273 -18.98 -1.90 35.13
N VAL A 274 -17.80 -1.98 35.75
CA VAL A 274 -17.14 -3.27 36.08
C VAL A 274 -18.01 -4.16 36.98
N ARG A 275 -18.79 -3.56 37.89
CA ARG A 275 -19.66 -4.27 38.83
C ARG A 275 -21.06 -4.52 38.30
N HIS A 276 -21.44 -3.94 37.17
CA HIS A 276 -22.78 -4.10 36.62
C HIS A 276 -23.01 -5.55 36.17
N ASN A 277 -24.10 -6.17 36.61
CA ASN A 277 -24.37 -7.60 36.38
C ASN A 277 -24.40 -8.01 34.90
N ASN A 278 -24.79 -7.09 34.02
CA ASN A 278 -24.86 -7.34 32.56
C ASN A 278 -23.55 -6.99 31.82
N VAL A 279 -22.44 -6.74 32.54
CA VAL A 279 -21.15 -6.40 31.95
C VAL A 279 -20.15 -7.54 32.19
N ILE A 280 -19.65 -8.11 31.09
CA ILE A 280 -18.46 -8.95 31.11
C ILE A 280 -17.27 -8.05 30.80
N CYS A 281 -16.27 -8.00 31.67
CA CYS A 281 -15.08 -7.22 31.40
C CYS A 281 -13.78 -7.97 31.72
N THR A 282 -12.73 -7.61 31.00
CA THR A 282 -11.39 -8.16 31.14
C THR A 282 -10.35 -7.03 31.14
N PRO A 283 -9.19 -7.21 31.81
CA PRO A 283 -8.17 -6.18 31.92
C PRO A 283 -7.26 -6.17 30.69
N HIS A 284 -7.79 -5.83 29.51
CA HIS A 284 -7.04 -5.70 28.24
C HIS A 284 -6.28 -6.97 27.84
N LEU A 285 -7.02 -8.08 27.75
CA LEU A 285 -6.53 -9.42 27.44
C LEU A 285 -6.57 -9.79 25.96
N GLY A 286 -7.02 -8.92 25.05
CA GLY A 286 -7.19 -9.25 23.63
C GLY A 286 -5.94 -9.81 22.95
N ALA A 287 -4.74 -9.47 23.42
CA ALA A 287 -3.47 -10.03 22.96
C ALA A 287 -2.77 -10.96 23.97
N SER A 288 -3.40 -11.25 25.10
CA SER A 288 -2.83 -12.00 26.22
C SER A 288 -3.06 -13.51 26.07
N SER A 289 -2.60 -14.06 24.94
CA SER A 289 -2.52 -15.51 24.68
C SER A 289 -1.07 -15.93 24.46
N ILE A 290 -0.74 -17.20 24.74
CA ILE A 290 0.62 -17.72 24.54
C ILE A 290 1.06 -17.53 23.08
N GLU A 291 0.16 -17.79 22.15
CA GLU A 291 0.38 -17.70 20.71
C GLU A 291 0.62 -16.25 20.26
N ALA A 292 -0.20 -15.30 20.72
CA ALA A 292 -0.01 -13.89 20.37
C ALA A 292 1.25 -13.32 21.01
N GLN A 293 1.54 -13.65 22.27
CA GLN A 293 2.79 -13.25 22.93
C GLN A 293 4.03 -13.75 22.18
N ASN A 294 3.99 -15.00 21.72
CA ASN A 294 5.06 -15.58 20.92
C ASN A 294 5.22 -14.86 19.58
N ARG A 295 4.13 -14.70 18.80
CA ARG A 295 4.19 -14.02 17.49
C ARG A 295 4.68 -12.58 17.62
N VAL A 296 4.10 -11.81 18.53
CA VAL A 296 4.48 -10.41 18.78
C VAL A 296 5.96 -10.28 19.14
N ALA A 297 6.47 -11.16 20.01
CA ALA A 297 7.86 -11.13 20.45
C ALA A 297 8.84 -11.50 19.33
N VAL A 298 8.49 -12.48 18.50
CA VAL A 298 9.28 -12.86 17.33
C VAL A 298 9.26 -11.71 16.32
N ASP A 299 8.08 -11.24 15.94
CA ASP A 299 7.90 -10.20 14.95
C ASP A 299 8.72 -8.96 15.33
N ILE A 300 8.51 -8.39 16.52
CA ILE A 300 9.21 -7.16 16.93
C ILE A 300 10.73 -7.32 16.95
N ALA A 301 11.24 -8.47 17.43
CA ALA A 301 12.67 -8.73 17.48
C ALA A 301 13.26 -8.84 16.07
N GLU A 302 12.58 -9.55 15.17
CA GLU A 302 13.01 -9.66 13.78
C GLU A 302 12.97 -8.30 13.07
N GLN A 303 11.97 -7.45 13.30
CA GLN A 303 11.95 -6.10 12.70
C GLN A 303 13.14 -5.27 13.17
N ILE A 304 13.46 -5.31 14.46
CA ILE A 304 14.63 -4.60 15.01
C ILE A 304 15.92 -5.13 14.36
N VAL A 305 16.09 -6.45 14.27
CA VAL A 305 17.27 -7.07 13.64
C VAL A 305 17.38 -6.64 12.17
N LYS A 306 16.28 -6.74 11.42
CA LYS A 306 16.23 -6.38 9.99
C LYS A 306 16.52 -4.88 9.81
N PHE A 307 16.03 -4.04 10.71
CA PHE A 307 16.24 -2.60 10.67
C PHE A 307 17.70 -2.24 10.84
N VAL A 308 18.36 -2.83 11.82
CA VAL A 308 19.76 -2.50 12.12
C VAL A 308 20.72 -3.11 11.11
N LYS A 309 20.44 -4.32 10.60
CA LYS A 309 21.32 -4.99 9.63
C LYS A 309 21.17 -4.46 8.20
N PHE A 310 19.96 -4.07 7.81
CA PHE A 310 19.63 -3.81 6.41
C PHE A 310 18.97 -2.44 6.18
N GLY A 311 18.79 -1.62 7.22
CA GLY A 311 18.04 -0.37 7.13
C GLY A 311 16.53 -0.56 6.94
N LYS A 312 16.00 -1.77 7.19
CA LYS A 312 14.61 -2.17 6.87
C LYS A 312 13.73 -2.36 8.09
N LEU A 313 12.62 -1.64 8.19
CA LEU A 313 11.57 -1.95 9.17
C LEU A 313 10.65 -3.03 8.61
N GLU A 314 10.32 -4.08 9.36
CA GLU A 314 9.11 -4.82 8.99
C GLU A 314 7.89 -4.03 9.41
N GLY A 315 7.00 -3.77 8.45
CA GLY A 315 6.03 -2.68 8.53
C GLY A 315 6.40 -1.48 7.65
N GLY A 316 7.59 -1.47 7.05
CA GLY A 316 7.97 -0.63 5.91
C GLY A 316 8.77 -1.47 4.91
N ASP A 317 8.12 -2.04 3.91
CA ASP A 317 8.80 -2.84 2.88
C ASP A 317 9.66 -1.92 2.00
N GLU A 318 10.94 -1.79 2.37
CA GLU A 318 11.94 -1.09 1.56
C GLU A 318 12.98 -2.00 0.88
N LEU A 319 12.95 -3.33 1.06
CA LEU A 319 13.51 -4.16 -0.02
C LEU A 319 12.63 -5.37 -0.31
N ARG A 320 12.50 -5.60 -1.60
CA ARG A 320 11.67 -6.60 -2.28
C ARG A 320 12.18 -8.02 -2.03
N LEU A 321 11.40 -9.02 -2.42
CA LEU A 321 11.76 -10.44 -2.28
C LEU A 321 13.08 -10.79 -2.97
N ASP A 322 13.42 -10.06 -4.03
CA ASP A 322 14.66 -10.18 -4.80
C ASP A 322 15.82 -9.32 -4.26
N GLY A 323 15.61 -8.61 -3.15
CA GLY A 323 16.61 -7.80 -2.46
C GLY A 323 16.76 -6.36 -2.98
N ARG A 324 16.00 -5.93 -4.00
CA ARG A 324 16.04 -4.56 -4.53
C ARG A 324 15.29 -3.54 -3.68
N ALA A 325 15.73 -2.28 -3.69
CA ALA A 325 14.99 -1.18 -3.10
C ALA A 325 13.71 -0.85 -3.90
N PRO A 326 12.75 -0.09 -3.33
CA PRO A 326 11.48 0.18 -3.99
C PRO A 326 11.64 1.06 -5.23
N ASN A 327 12.75 1.79 -5.34
CA ASN A 327 13.08 2.67 -6.47
C ASN A 327 14.14 2.09 -7.42
N ASP A 328 14.42 0.77 -7.32
CA ASP A 328 15.44 0.10 -8.14
C ASP A 328 14.82 -0.72 -9.28
N TYR A 329 15.32 -0.47 -10.48
CA TYR A 329 15.04 -1.28 -11.66
C TYR A 329 15.94 -2.52 -11.69
N ARG A 330 15.46 -3.60 -12.29
CA ARG A 330 16.28 -4.71 -12.76
C ARG A 330 17.28 -4.20 -13.80
N PRO A 331 18.37 -4.95 -14.05
CA PRO A 331 19.33 -4.60 -15.09
C PRO A 331 18.64 -4.33 -16.43
N ILE A 332 18.98 -3.20 -17.04
CA ILE A 332 18.47 -2.81 -18.37
C ILE A 332 19.58 -3.00 -19.39
N LYS A 333 19.26 -3.64 -20.52
CA LYS A 333 20.12 -3.78 -21.68
C LYS A 333 19.37 -3.35 -22.92
N VAL A 334 20.09 -2.76 -23.87
CA VAL A 334 19.54 -2.37 -25.16
C VAL A 334 20.50 -2.78 -26.27
N GLU A 335 19.95 -3.28 -27.37
CA GLU A 335 20.63 -3.57 -28.63
C GLU A 335 19.91 -2.78 -29.73
N PHE A 336 20.62 -1.88 -30.43
CA PHE A 336 20.04 -1.08 -31.50
C PHE A 336 20.06 -1.81 -32.85
N ASN A 337 19.30 -1.29 -33.81
CA ASN A 337 19.25 -1.76 -35.20
C ASN A 337 18.88 -3.24 -35.32
N LYS A 338 17.93 -3.70 -34.48
CA LYS A 338 17.51 -5.11 -34.47
C LYS A 338 16.70 -5.50 -35.71
N ILE A 339 16.02 -4.54 -36.31
CA ILE A 339 15.14 -4.73 -37.47
C ILE A 339 15.74 -4.00 -38.67
N ASN A 340 16.23 -4.77 -39.65
CA ASN A 340 16.96 -4.27 -40.82
C ASN A 340 16.14 -3.36 -41.76
N ASN A 341 14.80 -3.41 -41.70
CA ASN A 341 13.89 -2.60 -42.54
C ASN A 341 13.10 -1.58 -41.70
N SER A 342 13.76 -0.94 -40.75
CA SER A 342 13.17 0.11 -39.91
C SER A 342 14.02 1.37 -39.97
N TYR A 343 13.39 2.54 -39.80
CA TYR A 343 14.10 3.82 -39.74
C TYR A 343 14.89 3.96 -38.43
N GLY A 344 14.44 3.29 -37.37
CA GLY A 344 15.14 3.11 -36.11
C GLY A 344 14.53 1.95 -35.34
N SER A 345 15.35 1.12 -34.70
CA SER A 345 14.84 0.04 -33.87
C SER A 345 15.76 -0.28 -32.70
N CYS A 346 15.19 -0.87 -31.66
CA CYS A 346 15.96 -1.47 -30.59
C CYS A 346 15.23 -2.65 -29.97
N GLN A 347 16.02 -3.59 -29.44
CA GLN A 347 15.56 -4.58 -28.49
C GLN A 347 15.97 -4.14 -27.08
N LEU A 348 14.99 -3.97 -26.21
CA LEU A 348 15.20 -3.65 -24.80
C LEU A 348 14.93 -4.89 -23.94
N ILE A 349 15.82 -5.13 -22.98
CA ILE A 349 15.69 -6.19 -21.97
C ILE A 349 15.73 -5.51 -20.60
N LEU A 350 14.64 -5.57 -19.86
CA LEU A 350 14.49 -5.11 -18.47
C LEU A 350 14.30 -6.32 -17.57
N GLY A 351 15.36 -6.74 -16.85
CA GLY A 351 15.37 -8.05 -16.21
C GLY A 351 15.25 -9.16 -17.26
N ASP A 352 14.13 -9.88 -17.25
CA ASP A 352 13.79 -10.87 -18.28
C ASP A 352 12.66 -10.39 -19.21
N THR A 353 12.15 -9.17 -19.01
CA THR A 353 11.14 -8.57 -19.89
C THR A 353 11.82 -8.11 -21.17
N LYS A 354 11.42 -8.67 -22.32
CA LYS A 354 12.02 -8.40 -23.63
C LYS A 354 11.01 -7.78 -24.57
N VAL A 355 11.35 -6.60 -25.08
CA VAL A 355 10.52 -5.81 -26.00
C VAL A 355 11.37 -5.38 -27.20
N ILE A 356 10.80 -5.45 -28.41
CA ILE A 356 11.35 -4.82 -29.60
C ILE A 356 10.48 -3.63 -29.95
N ALA A 357 11.09 -2.48 -30.24
CA ALA A 357 10.42 -1.33 -30.83
C ALA A 357 11.07 -1.01 -32.18
N ALA A 358 10.27 -0.75 -33.21
CA ALA A 358 10.72 -0.42 -34.55
C ALA A 358 9.89 0.73 -35.13
N VAL A 359 10.58 1.75 -35.63
CA VAL A 359 9.99 2.92 -36.28
C VAL A 359 9.90 2.65 -37.78
N LYS A 360 8.68 2.67 -38.30
CA LYS A 360 8.36 2.71 -39.73
C LYS A 360 7.88 4.11 -40.08
N ALA A 361 8.05 4.50 -41.33
CA ALA A 361 7.61 5.80 -41.81
C ALA A 361 7.07 5.71 -43.22
N GLU A 362 6.06 6.51 -43.50
CA GLU A 362 5.55 6.73 -44.85
C GLU A 362 5.15 8.19 -45.04
N LEU A 363 4.92 8.57 -46.30
CA LEU A 363 4.46 9.89 -46.67
C LEU A 363 2.93 9.94 -46.68
N ASP A 364 2.36 10.82 -45.88
CA ASP A 364 0.91 10.98 -45.73
C ASP A 364 0.51 12.47 -45.87
N THR A 365 -0.79 12.73 -45.85
CA THR A 365 -1.36 14.09 -45.79
C THR A 365 -1.66 14.45 -44.33
N PRO A 366 -1.25 15.65 -43.86
CA PRO A 366 -1.58 16.14 -42.52
C PRO A 366 -3.08 16.16 -42.25
N ASP A 367 -3.46 16.06 -40.98
CA ASP A 367 -4.87 16.24 -40.60
C ASP A 367 -5.34 17.66 -40.89
N ALA A 368 -6.57 17.80 -41.39
CA ALA A 368 -7.12 19.09 -41.84
C ALA A 368 -7.13 20.17 -40.74
N PHE A 369 -7.20 19.77 -39.47
CA PHE A 369 -7.22 20.69 -38.32
C PHE A 369 -5.82 21.02 -37.77
N THR A 370 -4.78 20.30 -38.18
CA THR A 370 -3.39 20.50 -37.76
C THR A 370 -2.45 20.37 -38.98
N PRO A 371 -2.56 21.30 -39.95
CA PRO A 371 -1.88 21.18 -41.25
C PRO A 371 -0.35 21.23 -41.15
N ASP A 372 0.21 21.78 -40.07
CA ASP A 372 1.65 21.91 -39.86
C ASP A 372 2.27 20.72 -39.13
N PHE A 373 1.51 19.67 -38.84
CA PHE A 373 1.93 18.55 -37.98
C PHE A 373 2.02 17.27 -38.82
N GLY A 374 3.02 16.44 -38.56
CA GLY A 374 3.00 15.04 -38.99
C GLY A 374 2.24 14.14 -38.03
N LYS A 375 2.27 12.83 -38.29
CA LYS A 375 1.51 11.82 -37.56
C LYS A 375 2.43 10.82 -36.86
N LEU A 376 2.00 10.32 -35.72
CA LEU A 376 2.70 9.32 -34.93
C LEU A 376 1.69 8.37 -34.29
N ASP A 377 1.74 7.11 -34.70
CA ASP A 377 0.87 6.04 -34.22
C ASP A 377 1.68 4.88 -33.62
N PHE A 378 1.08 4.16 -32.68
CA PHE A 378 1.70 3.07 -31.94
C PHE A 378 0.93 1.76 -32.13
N PHE A 379 1.65 0.69 -32.42
CA PHE A 379 1.09 -0.65 -32.47
C PHE A 379 1.83 -1.56 -31.49
N VAL A 380 1.08 -2.32 -30.69
CA VAL A 380 1.64 -3.26 -29.73
C VAL A 380 1.13 -4.65 -30.06
N ASP A 381 2.04 -5.56 -30.37
CA ASP A 381 1.77 -6.97 -30.60
C ASP A 381 2.33 -7.80 -29.43
N CYS A 382 1.48 -8.68 -28.89
CA CYS A 382 1.81 -9.54 -27.76
C CYS A 382 2.06 -10.95 -28.28
N SER A 383 3.32 -11.38 -28.33
CA SER A 383 3.63 -12.76 -28.72
C SER A 383 2.93 -13.75 -27.80
N ALA A 384 2.25 -14.75 -28.37
CA ALA A 384 1.55 -15.78 -27.60
C ALA A 384 2.48 -16.60 -26.67
N ASN A 385 3.79 -16.57 -26.94
CA ASN A 385 4.81 -17.23 -26.11
C ASN A 385 5.43 -16.31 -25.05
N ALA A 386 5.13 -15.01 -25.05
CA ALA A 386 5.75 -14.05 -24.15
C ALA A 386 5.23 -14.12 -22.72
N ALA A 387 3.96 -14.49 -22.54
CA ALA A 387 3.36 -14.82 -21.25
C ALA A 387 2.10 -15.68 -21.44
N PRO A 388 1.77 -16.60 -20.51
CA PRO A 388 0.51 -17.37 -20.56
C PRO A 388 -0.72 -16.48 -20.64
N GLU A 389 -0.68 -15.30 -20.02
CA GLU A 389 -1.76 -14.32 -19.93
C GLU A 389 -2.08 -13.64 -21.28
N PHE A 390 -1.16 -13.71 -22.25
CA PHE A 390 -1.38 -13.09 -23.57
C PHE A 390 -2.20 -13.98 -24.50
N GLN A 391 -2.53 -15.21 -24.10
CA GLN A 391 -3.40 -16.08 -24.87
C GLN A 391 -4.86 -15.57 -24.84
N GLY A 392 -5.52 -15.58 -26.00
CA GLY A 392 -6.89 -15.07 -26.14
C GLY A 392 -6.98 -13.55 -26.01
N ARG A 393 -7.98 -13.04 -25.28
CA ARG A 393 -8.24 -11.59 -25.16
C ARG A 393 -7.28 -10.83 -24.25
N GLY A 394 -6.44 -11.52 -23.47
CA GLY A 394 -5.54 -10.87 -22.52
C GLY A 394 -4.45 -10.03 -23.19
N GLY A 395 -3.89 -10.52 -24.30
CA GLY A 395 -2.90 -9.79 -25.09
C GLY A 395 -3.47 -8.49 -25.70
N GLU A 396 -4.69 -8.54 -26.25
CA GLU A 396 -5.36 -7.36 -26.82
C GLU A 396 -5.60 -6.25 -25.78
N GLN A 397 -5.97 -6.63 -24.55
CA GLN A 397 -6.21 -5.66 -23.46
C GLN A 397 -4.93 -4.95 -23.04
N ILE A 398 -3.84 -5.71 -22.83
CA ILE A 398 -2.55 -5.15 -22.44
C ILE A 398 -1.96 -4.28 -23.56
N ALA A 399 -2.04 -4.74 -24.81
CA ALA A 399 -1.62 -3.97 -25.97
C ALA A 399 -2.35 -2.62 -26.04
N SER A 400 -3.68 -2.62 -25.89
CA SER A 400 -4.49 -1.40 -25.91
C SER A 400 -4.12 -0.43 -24.78
N GLN A 401 -3.81 -0.94 -23.59
CA GLN A 401 -3.37 -0.11 -22.45
C GLN A 401 -2.00 0.54 -22.72
N ILE A 402 -1.04 -0.23 -23.25
CA ILE A 402 0.28 0.29 -23.60
C ILE A 402 0.17 1.34 -24.70
N VAL A 403 -0.61 1.09 -25.77
CA VAL A 403 -0.86 2.06 -26.85
C VAL A 403 -1.44 3.36 -26.30
N ASN A 404 -2.42 3.29 -25.38
CA ASN A 404 -2.99 4.48 -24.76
C ASN A 404 -1.95 5.28 -23.95
N ILE A 405 -1.09 4.60 -23.19
CA ILE A 405 -0.03 5.26 -22.41
C ILE A 405 0.98 5.94 -23.34
N LEU A 406 1.42 5.25 -24.40
CA LEU A 406 2.36 5.81 -25.38
C LEU A 406 1.74 7.00 -26.12
N SER A 407 0.52 6.88 -26.60
CA SER A 407 -0.18 7.97 -27.32
C SER A 407 -0.29 9.25 -26.48
N ASN A 408 -0.43 9.13 -25.16
CA ASN A 408 -0.44 10.27 -24.25
C ASN A 408 0.97 10.79 -23.91
N LEU A 409 1.91 9.88 -23.62
CA LEU A 409 3.31 10.23 -23.31
C LEU A 409 3.97 10.98 -24.47
N PHE A 410 3.79 10.48 -25.69
CA PHE A 410 4.37 11.01 -26.94
C PHE A 410 3.38 11.90 -27.71
N SER A 411 2.36 12.43 -27.04
CA SER A 411 1.38 13.33 -27.64
C SER A 411 2.02 14.61 -28.19
N PRO A 412 1.34 15.37 -29.07
CA PRO A 412 1.86 16.64 -29.61
C PRO A 412 2.22 17.70 -28.55
N LYS A 413 1.77 17.53 -27.30
CA LYS A 413 2.14 18.40 -26.17
C LYS A 413 3.57 18.16 -25.67
N ASN A 414 4.08 16.95 -25.88
CA ASN A 414 5.35 16.47 -25.36
C ASN A 414 6.35 16.17 -26.48
N PHE A 415 5.86 15.88 -27.69
CA PHE A 415 6.66 15.64 -28.88
C PHE A 415 6.31 16.65 -29.97
N ASP A 416 7.30 17.37 -30.46
CA ASP A 416 7.09 18.39 -31.49
C ASP A 416 6.84 17.73 -32.86
N LEU A 417 5.58 17.49 -33.23
CA LEU A 417 5.23 16.88 -34.51
C LEU A 417 5.43 17.82 -35.71
N THR A 418 5.78 19.09 -35.51
CA THR A 418 6.08 20.00 -36.64
C THR A 418 7.36 19.60 -37.37
N GLN A 419 8.28 18.89 -36.69
CA GLN A 419 9.49 18.34 -37.31
C GLN A 419 9.19 17.26 -38.36
N LEU A 420 7.97 16.69 -38.32
CA LEU A 420 7.50 15.68 -39.27
C LEU A 420 6.75 16.30 -40.46
N ASN A 421 6.48 17.62 -40.42
CA ASN A 421 5.85 18.30 -41.53
C ASN A 421 6.86 18.54 -42.67
N ILE A 422 6.40 18.33 -43.90
CA ILE A 422 7.20 18.54 -45.11
C ILE A 422 6.66 19.76 -45.85
N VAL A 423 5.35 19.77 -46.11
CA VAL A 423 4.63 20.86 -46.74
C VAL A 423 3.30 21.04 -46.01
N SER A 424 3.14 22.20 -45.38
CA SER A 424 1.95 22.53 -44.59
C SER A 424 0.66 22.25 -45.36
N GLY A 425 -0.20 21.43 -44.77
CA GLY A 425 -1.51 21.04 -45.30
C GLY A 425 -1.49 20.12 -46.52
N LYS A 426 -0.31 19.72 -47.03
CA LYS A 426 -0.19 18.85 -48.21
C LYS A 426 0.51 17.53 -47.91
N LYS A 427 1.68 17.57 -47.26
CA LYS A 427 2.50 16.38 -47.02
C LYS A 427 3.24 16.43 -45.68
N CYS A 428 3.23 15.30 -44.99
CA CYS A 428 4.01 15.06 -43.78
C CYS A 428 4.51 13.62 -43.72
N TRP A 429 5.45 13.37 -42.82
CA TRP A 429 5.77 12.04 -42.34
C TRP A 429 4.66 11.51 -41.44
N HIS A 430 4.28 10.26 -41.68
CA HIS A 430 3.48 9.46 -40.77
C HIS A 430 4.38 8.35 -40.23
N LEU A 431 4.66 8.41 -38.93
CA LEU A 431 5.46 7.43 -38.22
C LEU A 431 4.58 6.38 -37.55
N TYR A 432 4.95 5.12 -37.69
CA TYR A 432 4.37 4.01 -36.94
C TYR A 432 5.45 3.39 -36.08
N VAL A 433 5.21 3.26 -34.78
CA VAL A 433 6.11 2.53 -33.88
C VAL A 433 5.48 1.17 -33.58
N ASP A 434 6.03 0.14 -34.21
CA ASP A 434 5.65 -1.24 -33.98
C ASP A 434 6.42 -1.80 -32.78
N ILE A 435 5.70 -2.29 -31.79
CA ILE A 435 6.22 -2.80 -30.53
C ILE A 435 5.84 -4.26 -30.41
N VAL A 436 6.80 -5.15 -30.26
CA VAL A 436 6.57 -6.58 -30.09
C VAL A 436 7.05 -7.02 -28.72
N LEU A 437 6.14 -7.56 -27.92
CA LEU A 437 6.44 -8.15 -26.61
C LEU A 437 6.89 -9.59 -26.83
N LEU A 438 8.15 -9.90 -26.53
CA LEU A 438 8.74 -11.22 -26.72
C LEU A 438 8.75 -12.05 -25.45
N GLU A 439 8.89 -11.40 -24.29
CA GLU A 439 8.91 -12.04 -22.98
C GLU A 439 8.43 -11.05 -21.92
N SER A 440 7.56 -11.47 -21.01
CA SER A 440 7.09 -10.64 -19.90
C SER A 440 7.52 -11.24 -18.57
N SER A 441 8.30 -10.47 -17.82
CA SER A 441 8.65 -10.76 -16.42
C SER A 441 8.21 -9.64 -15.47
N GLY A 442 7.29 -8.78 -15.90
CA GLY A 442 6.80 -7.59 -15.19
C GLY A 442 7.34 -6.27 -15.75
N ASN A 443 6.67 -5.17 -15.41
CA ASN A 443 6.95 -3.79 -15.86
C ASN A 443 7.03 -3.59 -17.39
N LEU A 444 6.00 -4.05 -18.10
CA LEU A 444 5.91 -3.84 -19.56
C LEU A 444 5.77 -2.38 -19.95
N TYR A 445 5.10 -1.57 -19.13
CA TYR A 445 4.79 -0.18 -19.46
C TYR A 445 6.05 0.66 -19.60
N ASP A 446 6.95 0.60 -18.62
CA ASP A 446 8.21 1.36 -18.68
C ASP A 446 9.14 0.79 -19.73
N ALA A 447 9.18 -0.54 -19.89
CA ALA A 447 9.99 -1.19 -20.92
C ALA A 447 9.58 -0.75 -22.33
N CYS A 448 8.28 -0.73 -22.64
CA CYS A 448 7.76 -0.31 -23.95
C CYS A 448 8.00 1.18 -24.19
N ALA A 449 7.74 2.03 -23.19
CA ALA A 449 7.96 3.47 -23.31
C ALA A 449 9.44 3.82 -23.52
N LEU A 450 10.35 3.17 -22.77
CA LEU A 450 11.78 3.39 -22.92
C LEU A 450 12.29 2.86 -24.27
N ALA A 451 11.86 1.68 -24.71
CA ALA A 451 12.20 1.14 -26.03
C ALA A 451 11.71 2.06 -27.16
N THR A 452 10.49 2.59 -27.04
CA THR A 452 9.92 3.53 -28.01
C THR A 452 10.74 4.81 -28.10
N LYS A 453 11.08 5.42 -26.95
CA LYS A 453 11.92 6.63 -26.90
C LYS A 453 13.29 6.36 -27.53
N LEU A 454 13.92 5.22 -27.22
CA LEU A 454 15.23 4.82 -27.77
C LEU A 454 15.18 4.57 -29.29
N ALA A 455 14.13 3.92 -29.79
CA ALA A 455 13.96 3.68 -31.23
C ALA A 455 13.74 4.99 -32.00
N LEU A 456 12.92 5.91 -31.47
CA LEU A 456 12.72 7.25 -32.05
C LEU A 456 14.00 8.09 -32.03
N ALA A 457 14.77 8.04 -30.93
CA ALA A 457 16.04 8.77 -30.80
C ALA A 457 17.08 8.34 -31.84
N ARG A 458 17.07 7.06 -32.22
CA ARG A 458 17.97 6.50 -33.23
C ARG A 458 17.38 6.48 -34.63
N ALA A 459 16.15 6.95 -34.81
CA ALA A 459 15.54 6.95 -36.13
C ALA A 459 16.29 7.92 -37.08
N ARG A 460 16.51 7.46 -38.31
CA ARG A 460 17.22 8.18 -39.37
C ARG A 460 16.35 8.18 -40.62
N PHE A 461 15.93 9.35 -41.05
CA PHE A 461 15.05 9.52 -42.21
C PHE A 461 15.82 10.17 -43.36
N PRO A 462 15.56 9.79 -44.62
CA PRO A 462 16.09 10.53 -45.74
C PRO A 462 15.49 11.95 -45.72
N ARG A 463 16.31 12.94 -46.06
CA ARG A 463 15.80 14.29 -46.30
C ARG A 463 15.02 14.31 -47.59
N LEU A 464 14.03 15.20 -47.64
CA LEU A 464 13.18 15.40 -48.81
C LEU A 464 13.41 16.80 -49.37
N ALA A 465 13.57 16.89 -50.67
CA ALA A 465 13.60 18.14 -51.42
C ALA A 465 12.20 18.43 -51.96
N THR A 466 11.78 19.69 -51.92
CA THR A 466 10.51 20.13 -52.52
C THR A 466 10.81 20.99 -53.73
N LYS A 467 10.17 20.67 -54.86
CA LYS A 467 10.20 21.49 -56.08
C LYS A 467 8.78 21.95 -56.40
N SER A 468 8.64 23.21 -56.79
CA SER A 468 7.37 23.69 -57.37
C SER A 468 7.48 23.56 -58.88
N ASP A 469 6.48 22.98 -59.52
CA ASP A 469 6.32 23.11 -60.97
C ASP A 469 5.73 24.49 -61.33
N ASP A 470 5.69 24.80 -62.63
CA ASP A 470 5.19 26.06 -63.17
C ASP A 470 3.69 26.29 -62.92
N GLU A 471 2.93 25.25 -62.51
CA GLU A 471 1.51 25.31 -62.14
C GLU A 471 1.28 25.43 -60.62
N GLY A 472 2.35 25.44 -59.81
CA GLY A 472 2.29 25.53 -58.36
C GLY A 472 1.97 24.21 -57.64
N GLN A 473 2.05 23.07 -58.34
CA GLN A 473 2.07 21.76 -57.70
C GLN A 473 3.45 21.52 -57.09
N ILE A 474 3.45 20.91 -55.90
CA ILE A 474 4.68 20.64 -55.16
C ILE A 474 5.04 19.18 -55.36
N GLU A 475 6.17 18.95 -56.03
CA GLU A 475 6.78 17.64 -56.22
C GLU A 475 7.80 17.40 -55.09
N ILE A 476 7.81 16.17 -54.56
CA ILE A 476 8.63 15.78 -53.41
C ILE A 476 9.61 14.71 -53.87
N ASP A 477 10.89 15.06 -53.87
CA ASP A 477 12.00 14.16 -54.20
C ASP A 477 12.79 13.80 -52.94
N PHE A 478 13.53 12.70 -52.97
CA PHE A 478 14.57 12.45 -51.97
C PHE A 478 15.76 13.39 -52.24
N ALA A 479 16.32 13.96 -51.18
CA ALA A 479 17.56 14.71 -51.26
C ALA A 479 18.73 13.79 -51.70
N ASP A 480 19.79 14.37 -52.24
CA ASP A 480 20.97 13.63 -52.72
C ASP A 480 21.54 12.72 -51.61
N GLU A 481 22.10 11.56 -52.00
CA GLU A 481 22.62 10.53 -51.07
C GLU A 481 23.73 11.05 -50.13
N ASP A 482 24.38 12.16 -50.47
CA ASP A 482 25.43 12.80 -49.67
C ASP A 482 24.88 13.67 -48.50
N GLU A 483 23.56 13.91 -48.42
CA GLU A 483 22.97 14.66 -47.32
C GLU A 483 22.77 13.81 -46.05
N GLU A 484 23.15 14.36 -44.90
CA GLU A 484 22.94 13.70 -43.60
C GLU A 484 21.45 13.46 -43.34
N ALA A 485 21.12 12.20 -43.02
CA ALA A 485 19.78 11.78 -42.65
C ALA A 485 19.20 12.65 -41.52
N MET A 486 17.94 13.04 -41.68
CA MET A 486 17.18 13.73 -40.65
C MET A 486 17.04 12.85 -39.40
N GLN A 487 17.24 13.46 -38.23
CA GLN A 487 17.04 12.83 -36.93
C GLN A 487 15.95 13.57 -36.19
N LEU A 488 15.20 12.84 -35.36
CA LEU A 488 14.16 13.46 -34.55
C LEU A 488 14.77 14.09 -33.31
N ASN A 489 14.30 15.30 -32.98
CA ASN A 489 14.56 15.87 -31.66
C ASN A 489 13.61 15.24 -30.64
N VAL A 490 14.20 14.47 -29.73
CA VAL A 490 13.51 13.69 -28.69
C VAL A 490 13.83 14.16 -27.27
N ASP A 491 14.54 15.28 -27.12
CA ASP A 491 15.10 15.74 -25.84
C ASP A 491 14.01 16.05 -24.80
N ASN A 492 12.81 16.43 -25.25
CA ASN A 492 11.69 16.74 -24.35
C ASN A 492 10.75 15.57 -24.10
N LEU A 493 11.02 14.39 -24.67
CA LEU A 493 10.13 13.24 -24.51
C LEU A 493 10.16 12.73 -23.07
N PRO A 494 9.00 12.59 -22.41
CA PRO A 494 8.97 12.16 -21.02
C PRO A 494 9.48 10.73 -20.83
N HIS A 495 10.15 10.47 -19.70
CA HIS A 495 10.46 9.13 -19.22
C HIS A 495 9.27 8.57 -18.45
N SER A 496 8.77 7.39 -18.86
CA SER A 496 7.74 6.65 -18.13
C SER A 496 8.33 6.01 -16.88
N VAL A 497 7.64 6.18 -15.76
CA VAL A 497 7.88 5.45 -14.52
C VAL A 497 6.56 4.96 -13.96
N SER A 498 6.39 3.65 -13.90
CA SER A 498 5.23 3.01 -13.29
C SER A 498 5.53 2.60 -11.85
N VAL A 499 4.67 3.04 -10.93
CA VAL A 499 4.76 2.75 -9.50
C VAL A 499 3.58 1.88 -9.09
N CYS A 500 3.86 0.69 -8.58
CA CYS A 500 2.88 -0.27 -8.10
C CYS A 500 2.72 -0.16 -6.58
N LYS A 501 1.47 -0.13 -6.11
CA LYS A 501 1.12 -0.22 -4.69
C LYS A 501 0.95 -1.68 -4.29
N ILE A 502 1.83 -2.15 -3.40
CA ILE A 502 1.83 -3.51 -2.84
C ILE A 502 1.75 -3.40 -1.33
N GLY A 503 0.61 -3.82 -0.77
CA GLY A 503 0.32 -3.54 0.64
C GLY A 503 0.29 -2.03 0.91
N ASN A 504 1.24 -1.57 1.74
CA ASN A 504 1.42 -0.15 2.08
C ASN A 504 2.63 0.49 1.39
N ASN A 505 3.26 -0.21 0.45
CA ASN A 505 4.52 0.21 -0.15
C ASN A 505 4.35 0.49 -1.64
N TYR A 506 5.32 1.24 -2.16
CA TYR A 506 5.31 1.76 -3.52
C TYR A 506 6.61 1.35 -4.19
N VAL A 507 6.51 0.51 -5.22
CA VAL A 507 7.67 -0.07 -5.90
C VAL A 507 7.64 0.28 -7.39
N VAL A 508 8.80 0.56 -7.97
CA VAL A 508 9.01 0.64 -9.42
C VAL A 508 9.48 -0.72 -9.93
N ASP A 509 9.31 -0.97 -11.23
CA ASP A 509 9.77 -2.21 -11.87
C ASP A 509 9.32 -3.49 -11.17
N SER A 510 8.02 -3.61 -10.92
CA SER A 510 7.42 -4.82 -10.34
C SER A 510 7.71 -6.06 -11.18
N ASP A 511 8.07 -7.15 -10.51
CA ASP A 511 8.14 -8.46 -11.15
C ASP A 511 6.73 -9.08 -11.29
N LEU A 512 6.59 -10.22 -11.96
CA LEU A 512 5.28 -10.87 -12.14
C LEU A 512 4.54 -11.15 -10.81
N LYS A 513 5.27 -11.54 -9.75
CA LYS A 513 4.66 -11.87 -8.46
C LYS A 513 4.09 -10.62 -7.82
N GLU A 514 4.85 -9.53 -7.88
CA GLU A 514 4.46 -8.23 -7.39
C GLU A 514 3.32 -7.62 -8.20
N GLU A 515 3.32 -7.75 -9.52
CA GLU A 515 2.22 -7.32 -10.37
C GLU A 515 0.92 -8.07 -10.04
N SER A 516 1.00 -9.38 -9.75
CA SER A 516 -0.17 -10.21 -9.40
C SER A 516 -0.90 -9.78 -8.12
N VAL A 517 -0.21 -9.07 -7.23
CA VAL A 517 -0.76 -8.55 -5.96
C VAL A 517 -0.94 -7.03 -5.95
N THR A 518 -0.61 -6.36 -7.06
CA THR A 518 -0.71 -4.92 -7.20
C THR A 518 -2.17 -4.49 -7.28
N LYS A 519 -2.58 -3.59 -6.38
CA LYS A 519 -3.96 -3.08 -6.33
C LYS A 519 -4.16 -1.78 -7.10
N VAL A 520 -3.09 -0.99 -7.20
CA VAL A 520 -3.04 0.29 -7.88
C VAL A 520 -1.69 0.41 -8.55
N ARG A 521 -1.69 0.86 -9.79
CA ARG A 521 -0.49 1.32 -10.49
C ARG A 521 -0.69 2.79 -10.83
N ILE A 522 0.33 3.61 -10.62
CA ILE A 522 0.36 4.97 -11.14
C ILE A 522 1.52 5.09 -12.10
N THR A 523 1.24 5.50 -13.33
CA THR A 523 2.27 5.72 -14.35
C THR A 523 2.46 7.22 -14.52
N PHE A 524 3.69 7.68 -14.35
CA PHE A 524 4.10 9.07 -14.52
C PHE A 524 4.98 9.20 -15.77
N GLY A 525 4.84 10.32 -16.49
CA GLY A 525 5.81 10.75 -17.49
C GLY A 525 6.56 11.97 -16.99
N PHE A 526 7.88 11.89 -16.82
CA PHE A 526 8.71 13.02 -16.37
C PHE A 526 9.57 13.58 -17.51
N ASP A 527 9.59 14.89 -17.68
CA ASP A 527 10.58 15.54 -18.54
C ASP A 527 11.98 15.51 -17.89
N ASP A 528 12.99 15.94 -18.66
CA ASP A 528 14.39 15.98 -18.26
C ASP A 528 14.69 16.91 -17.05
N LYS A 529 13.74 17.78 -16.69
CA LYS A 529 13.82 18.64 -15.49
C LYS A 529 13.10 18.01 -14.29
N GLY A 530 12.49 16.84 -14.46
CA GLY A 530 11.73 16.12 -13.47
C GLY A 530 10.33 16.73 -13.23
N ASN A 531 9.77 17.43 -14.20
CA ASN A 531 8.36 17.87 -14.17
C ASN A 531 7.47 16.76 -14.72
N ILE A 532 6.31 16.58 -14.09
CA ILE A 532 5.31 15.62 -14.53
C ILE A 532 4.59 16.17 -15.77
N ARG A 533 4.66 15.43 -16.88
CA ARG A 533 4.00 15.70 -18.17
C ARG A 533 2.81 14.78 -18.44
N TYR A 534 2.76 13.65 -17.76
CA TYR A 534 1.70 12.66 -17.87
C TYR A 534 1.48 11.96 -16.54
N THR A 535 0.22 11.64 -16.24
CA THR A 535 -0.15 10.75 -15.14
C THR A 535 -1.34 9.89 -15.55
N SER A 536 -1.32 8.63 -15.14
CA SER A 536 -2.48 7.74 -15.22
C SER A 536 -2.50 6.83 -14.00
N LYS A 537 -3.70 6.42 -13.60
CA LYS A 537 -3.93 5.49 -12.50
C LYS A 537 -4.71 4.29 -13.00
N ASP A 538 -4.11 3.13 -12.87
CA ASP A 538 -4.76 1.85 -13.13
C ASP A 538 -5.05 1.10 -11.83
N GLY A 539 -6.09 0.26 -11.85
CA GLY A 539 -6.51 -0.55 -10.70
C GLY A 539 -7.48 0.15 -9.74
N PHE A 540 -8.06 -0.66 -8.85
CA PHE A 540 -9.24 -0.28 -8.06
C PHE A 540 -8.94 0.16 -6.62
N GLY A 541 -7.68 0.03 -6.16
CA GLY A 541 -7.31 0.42 -4.81
C GLY A 541 -7.31 1.94 -4.58
N SER A 542 -7.37 2.32 -3.30
CA SER A 542 -7.30 3.71 -2.85
C SER A 542 -5.86 4.19 -2.76
N LEU A 543 -5.69 5.47 -3.06
CA LEU A 543 -4.46 6.23 -2.84
C LEU A 543 -4.77 7.24 -1.75
N ASP A 544 -3.98 7.21 -0.70
CA ASP A 544 -4.05 8.19 0.36
C ASP A 544 -3.31 9.46 -0.10
N PRO A 545 -3.86 10.67 0.11
CA PRO A 545 -3.23 11.92 -0.33
C PRO A 545 -1.81 12.13 0.22
N ASP A 546 -1.55 11.75 1.47
CA ASP A 546 -0.22 11.93 2.09
C ASP A 546 0.80 10.98 1.46
N SER A 547 0.34 9.82 0.98
CA SER A 547 1.19 8.87 0.23
C SER A 547 1.53 9.33 -1.19
N LEU A 548 0.77 10.24 -1.80
CA LEU A 548 1.03 10.69 -3.17
C LEU A 548 2.37 11.39 -3.31
N TYR A 549 2.80 12.13 -2.28
CA TYR A 549 4.11 12.78 -2.26
C TYR A 549 5.24 11.74 -2.33
N SER A 550 5.18 10.71 -1.49
CA SER A 550 6.16 9.62 -1.48
C SER A 550 6.18 8.86 -2.82
N ILE A 551 5.02 8.63 -3.43
CA ILE A 551 4.92 7.99 -4.74
C ILE A 551 5.61 8.84 -5.82
N VAL A 552 5.33 10.14 -5.84
CA VAL A 552 5.94 11.07 -6.81
C VAL A 552 7.44 11.16 -6.61
N ASP A 553 7.92 11.21 -5.37
CA ASP A 553 9.35 11.27 -5.07
C ASP A 553 10.09 10.00 -5.50
N ILE A 554 9.53 8.82 -5.23
CA ILE A 554 10.05 7.54 -5.72
C ILE A 554 10.11 7.56 -7.26
N ALA A 555 9.00 7.92 -7.90
CA ALA A 555 8.90 7.94 -9.35
C ALA A 555 9.90 8.92 -9.99
N LYS A 556 10.03 10.12 -9.43
CA LYS A 556 10.93 11.17 -9.90
C LYS A 556 12.40 10.76 -9.76
N ASN A 557 12.76 10.13 -8.64
CA ASN A 557 14.13 9.64 -8.43
C ASN A 557 14.46 8.49 -9.39
N SER A 558 13.53 7.57 -9.58
CA SER A 558 13.67 6.50 -10.57
C SER A 558 13.76 7.01 -12.00
N SER A 559 13.01 8.07 -12.34
CA SER A 559 13.09 8.71 -13.65
C SER A 559 14.48 9.26 -13.96
N LYS A 560 15.19 9.82 -12.97
CA LYS A 560 16.56 10.30 -13.15
C LYS A 560 17.51 9.16 -13.52
N LYS A 561 17.40 8.02 -12.83
CA LYS A 561 18.20 6.82 -13.15
C LYS A 561 17.92 6.33 -14.58
N LEU A 562 16.66 6.33 -15.01
CA LEU A 562 16.29 5.97 -16.39
C LEU A 562 16.81 6.98 -17.43
N GLN A 563 16.82 8.27 -17.10
CA GLN A 563 17.38 9.31 -17.95
C GLN A 563 18.89 9.14 -18.11
N GLU A 564 19.61 8.87 -17.01
CA GLU A 564 21.05 8.56 -17.04
C GLU A 564 21.35 7.35 -17.94
N PHE A 565 20.58 6.26 -17.77
CA PHE A 565 20.69 5.07 -18.63
C PHE A 565 20.41 5.41 -20.11
N TYR A 566 19.36 6.19 -20.38
CA TYR A 566 18.99 6.58 -21.73
C TYR A 566 20.11 7.38 -22.41
N LEU A 567 20.67 8.39 -21.72
CA LEU A 567 21.77 9.20 -22.23
C LEU A 567 23.02 8.35 -22.50
N GLU A 568 23.34 7.42 -21.60
CA GLU A 568 24.43 6.48 -21.80
C GLU A 568 24.18 5.58 -23.03
N ALA A 569 22.98 5.03 -23.16
CA ALA A 569 22.61 4.16 -24.27
C ALA A 569 22.69 4.86 -25.64
N ILE A 570 22.19 6.09 -25.77
CA ILE A 570 22.26 6.84 -27.04
C ILE A 570 23.68 7.32 -27.36
N SER A 571 24.55 7.49 -26.35
CA SER A 571 25.95 7.88 -26.56
C SER A 571 26.86 6.73 -27.02
N ARG A 572 26.45 5.46 -26.83
CA ARG A 572 27.21 4.30 -27.30
C ARG A 572 27.19 4.26 -28.83
N ILE A 573 28.35 4.52 -29.44
CA ILE A 573 28.53 4.52 -30.88
C ILE A 573 28.60 3.06 -31.36
N ASP A 574 27.48 2.52 -31.84
CA ASP A 574 27.51 1.38 -32.77
C ASP A 574 27.76 1.94 -34.18
N ASP A 575 29.00 2.37 -34.42
CA ASP A 575 29.52 2.57 -35.77
C ASP A 575 29.64 1.19 -36.41
N LYS A 576 28.64 0.79 -37.22
CA LYS A 576 28.84 -0.04 -38.41
C LYS A 576 27.55 -0.27 -39.22
N TYR A 577 27.62 0.22 -40.47
CA TYR A 577 26.88 -0.18 -41.67
C TYR A 577 25.43 0.30 -41.85
N PHE A 578 25.29 1.51 -42.40
CA PHE A 578 24.49 1.64 -43.62
C PHE A 578 25.43 1.34 -44.81
N SER A 579 25.32 0.15 -45.37
CA SER A 579 25.86 -0.14 -46.70
C SER A 579 24.95 -1.14 -47.39
N ASN A 580 24.30 -0.61 -48.43
CA ASN A 580 23.42 -1.20 -49.44
C ASN A 580 21.98 -1.51 -49.03
#